data_AF-A0A8J0TXY8-F1
#
_entry.id   AF-A0A8J0TXY8-F1
#
_cell.length_a   1.000
_cell.length_b   1.000
_cell.length_c   1.000
_cell.angle_alpha   90.00
_cell.angle_beta   90.00
_cell.angle_gamma   90.00
#
_symmetry.space_group_name_H-M   'P 1'
#
loop_
_entity.id
_entity.type
_entity.pdbx_description
1 polymer ?
#
loop_
_entity_poly.entity_id
_entity_poly.type
_entity_poly.pdbx_seq_one_letter_code
_entity_poly.pdbx_strand_id
1 'polypeptide(L)'
;MKECSAHVGQPFSMAIGYASHQRPSSKENTDGKFISPFHDIPLHARAEQDSDVPAKKSKTNWDKNVFNMVVEVPRWTNAKMEIATKELLNPIKQDIKKGKLRYVSNIFPHKGYIWNYGALPQTWEDPKHIDNDTKCCGDNDPIDVCEIGSKVCTRGDVIQVKVLGILALVDEGETDWKVIAINIDDPDAEKFNDIEDVKKHKPGYLEATVDWLRTYKVPDGKPENQFGFNGKFKGQEFALEVIKSTHEHWKNMLHKKSDKGEIECKNVTVNESPFCCPEDEAASIVQSAPSPGSPNKVTADVDTWHFLNQ
;
A
#
# COMPACT_ATOMS: atom_id res chain seq x y z
N MET A 1 -12.52 28.40 7.60
CA MET A 1 -11.90 27.05 7.65
C MET A 1 -13.01 26.06 7.87
N LYS A 2 -13.18 25.05 7.01
CA LYS A 2 -14.19 23.99 7.20
C LYS A 2 -13.48 22.78 7.83
N GLU A 3 -14.09 22.19 8.84
CA GLU A 3 -13.52 21.06 9.57
C GLU A 3 -13.50 19.80 8.69
N CYS A 4 -12.32 19.24 8.44
CA CYS A 4 -12.17 17.88 7.94
C CYS A 4 -12.18 16.92 9.12
N SER A 5 -13.37 16.47 9.53
CA SER A 5 -13.48 15.36 10.49
C SER A 5 -12.94 14.07 9.84
N ALA A 6 -12.04 13.37 10.53
CA ALA A 6 -11.64 12.02 10.13
C ALA A 6 -12.71 11.00 10.57
N HIS A 7 -12.94 9.96 9.76
CA HIS A 7 -14.04 9.01 9.96
C HIS A 7 -13.58 7.56 9.73
N VAL A 8 -13.80 6.68 10.72
CA VAL A 8 -13.39 5.26 10.68
C VAL A 8 -14.46 4.36 11.32
N GLY A 9 -14.64 3.16 10.76
CA GLY A 9 -15.64 2.17 11.19
C GLY A 9 -15.25 1.36 12.42
N GLN A 10 -16.08 0.36 12.75
CA GLN A 10 -15.79 -0.65 13.78
C GLN A 10 -14.83 -1.74 13.27
N PRO A 11 -14.15 -2.48 14.18
CA PRO A 11 -13.16 -3.50 13.83
C PRO A 11 -13.82 -4.82 13.38
N PHE A 12 -14.49 -4.81 12.23
CA PHE A 12 -14.81 -6.03 11.49
C PHE A 12 -14.54 -5.81 10.01
N SER A 13 -13.93 -6.81 9.40
CA SER A 13 -13.35 -6.72 8.08
C SER A 13 -14.40 -6.94 6.99
N MET A 14 -14.34 -6.14 5.94
CA MET A 14 -15.14 -6.25 4.71
C MET A 14 -14.35 -5.64 3.55
N ALA A 15 -14.50 -6.17 2.33
CA ALA A 15 -13.74 -5.72 1.16
C ALA A 15 -13.97 -4.22 0.82
N ILE A 16 -12.95 -3.50 0.31
CA ILE A 16 -12.80 -2.04 0.01
C ILE A 16 -13.50 -1.40 -1.23
N GLY A 17 -14.84 -1.34 -1.33
CA GLY A 17 -15.62 -0.73 -2.44
C GLY A 17 -15.74 0.81 -2.47
N TYR A 18 -16.28 1.38 -3.57
CA TYR A 18 -16.08 2.80 -3.93
C TYR A 18 -17.36 3.64 -4.14
N ALA A 19 -17.62 4.61 -3.25
CA ALA A 19 -18.27 5.90 -3.56
C ALA A 19 -18.09 6.90 -2.41
N SER A 20 -17.93 8.19 -2.75
CA SER A 20 -17.64 9.30 -1.82
C SER A 20 -18.59 9.42 -0.61
N HIS A 21 -18.03 9.84 0.53
CA HIS A 21 -18.67 10.17 1.82
C HIS A 21 -19.01 8.98 2.75
N GLN A 22 -18.08 8.69 3.68
CA GLN A 22 -18.26 7.91 4.92
C GLN A 22 -18.98 6.54 4.81
N ARG A 23 -18.23 5.49 4.46
CA ARG A 23 -18.35 4.11 5.03
C ARG A 23 -17.29 3.17 4.44
N PRO A 24 -16.85 2.12 5.16
CA PRO A 24 -16.29 0.93 4.53
C PRO A 24 -17.45 0.04 4.02
N SER A 25 -17.46 -0.25 2.73
CA SER A 25 -18.48 -1.07 2.06
C SER A 25 -17.80 -2.02 1.08
N SER A 26 -18.36 -3.22 0.88
CA SER A 26 -17.83 -4.34 0.09
C SER A 26 -17.32 -3.99 -1.32
N LYS A 27 -16.13 -4.47 -1.73
CA LYS A 27 -15.58 -4.20 -3.08
C LYS A 27 -16.10 -5.15 -4.13
N GLU A 28 -16.85 -4.58 -5.04
CA GLU A 28 -17.16 -5.18 -6.32
C GLU A 28 -16.12 -4.72 -7.37
N ASN A 29 -15.74 -5.60 -8.29
CA ASN A 29 -15.11 -5.19 -9.55
C ASN A 29 -16.12 -4.38 -10.41
N THR A 30 -15.76 -4.02 -11.64
CA THR A 30 -16.67 -3.29 -12.55
C THR A 30 -17.99 -4.01 -12.85
N ASP A 31 -18.07 -5.31 -12.55
CA ASP A 31 -19.16 -6.21 -12.92
C ASP A 31 -19.98 -6.69 -11.71
N GLY A 32 -19.74 -6.16 -10.51
CA GLY A 32 -20.48 -6.52 -9.30
C GLY A 32 -19.85 -7.63 -8.44
N LYS A 33 -18.58 -7.99 -8.64
CA LYS A 33 -17.98 -9.23 -8.08
C LYS A 33 -16.97 -8.97 -6.97
N PHE A 34 -17.07 -9.71 -5.86
CA PHE A 34 -16.11 -9.61 -4.77
C PHE A 34 -14.76 -10.22 -5.14
N ILE A 35 -13.69 -9.49 -4.83
CA ILE A 35 -12.31 -9.84 -5.17
C ILE A 35 -11.35 -9.54 -4.01
N SER A 36 -10.26 -10.30 -3.93
CA SER A 36 -9.15 -10.00 -3.01
C SER A 36 -8.34 -8.79 -3.51
N PRO A 37 -8.14 -7.74 -2.70
CA PRO A 37 -7.26 -6.65 -3.08
C PRO A 37 -5.78 -7.05 -3.08
N PHE A 38 -5.42 -8.20 -2.49
CA PHE A 38 -4.07 -8.73 -2.49
C PHE A 38 -3.80 -9.57 -3.76
N HIS A 39 -4.72 -10.45 -4.14
CA HIS A 39 -4.46 -11.47 -5.17
C HIS A 39 -5.13 -11.19 -6.53
N ASP A 40 -6.32 -10.59 -6.55
CA ASP A 40 -7.14 -10.49 -7.77
C ASP A 40 -6.95 -9.19 -8.57
N ILE A 41 -6.44 -8.14 -7.94
CA ILE A 41 -6.13 -6.90 -8.67
C ILE A 41 -4.79 -7.11 -9.39
N PRO A 42 -4.70 -6.99 -10.72
CA PRO A 42 -3.43 -7.19 -11.43
C PRO A 42 -2.37 -6.18 -10.97
N LEU A 43 -1.12 -6.60 -10.80
CA LEU A 43 -0.01 -5.69 -10.48
C LEU A 43 0.13 -4.57 -11.52
N HIS A 44 0.11 -4.93 -12.80
CA HIS A 44 0.20 -3.99 -13.91
C HIS A 44 -1.19 -3.49 -14.32
N ALA A 45 -1.34 -2.17 -14.43
CA ALA A 45 -2.61 -1.53 -14.79
C ALA A 45 -2.98 -1.70 -16.28
N ARG A 46 -2.02 -2.11 -17.11
CA ARG A 46 -2.16 -2.41 -18.53
C ARG A 46 -1.48 -3.75 -18.77
N ALA A 47 -2.13 -4.64 -19.52
CA ALA A 47 -1.52 -5.90 -19.91
C ALA A 47 -0.22 -5.64 -20.70
N GLU A 48 0.80 -6.48 -20.48
CA GLU A 48 1.96 -6.53 -21.37
C GLU A 48 1.46 -6.82 -22.79
N GLN A 49 1.69 -5.89 -23.72
CA GLN A 49 1.46 -6.16 -25.13
C GLN A 49 2.61 -7.04 -25.61
N ASP A 50 2.31 -8.31 -25.91
CA ASP A 50 3.22 -9.22 -26.60
C ASP A 50 3.89 -8.50 -27.78
N SER A 51 5.22 -8.52 -27.79
CA SER A 51 6.03 -7.48 -28.45
C SER A 51 6.22 -7.67 -29.96
N ASP A 52 5.21 -8.19 -30.66
CA ASP A 52 5.26 -8.50 -32.11
C ASP A 52 4.57 -7.44 -32.99
N VAL A 53 3.93 -6.43 -32.40
CA VAL A 53 3.42 -5.26 -33.15
C VAL A 53 4.38 -4.08 -32.96
N PRO A 54 4.93 -3.48 -34.04
CA PRO A 54 5.82 -2.33 -33.92
C PRO A 54 5.06 -1.13 -33.34
N ALA A 55 5.29 -0.86 -32.05
CA ALA A 55 4.63 0.21 -31.33
C ALA A 55 4.79 1.55 -32.08
N LYS A 56 3.66 2.20 -32.40
CA LYS A 56 3.67 3.63 -32.75
C LYS A 56 4.38 4.35 -31.61
N LYS A 57 5.46 5.09 -31.93
CA LYS A 57 6.33 5.76 -30.95
C LYS A 57 5.49 6.58 -29.95
N SER A 58 5.23 6.03 -28.76
CA SER A 58 4.80 6.84 -27.63
C SER A 58 5.90 7.85 -27.35
N LYS A 59 5.52 9.09 -27.04
CA LYS A 59 6.48 10.17 -26.77
C LYS A 59 7.21 9.99 -25.44
N THR A 60 6.78 9.05 -24.59
CA THR A 60 7.30 8.83 -23.24
C THR A 60 7.33 7.35 -22.90
N ASN A 61 8.46 6.85 -22.40
CA ASN A 61 8.68 5.41 -22.13
C ASN A 61 7.92 4.86 -20.90
N TRP A 62 7.23 5.72 -20.13
CA TRP A 62 6.58 5.31 -18.87
C TRP A 62 5.29 4.50 -19.07
N ASP A 63 4.66 4.54 -20.25
CA ASP A 63 3.40 3.83 -20.57
C ASP A 63 3.44 2.32 -20.31
N LYS A 64 4.66 1.73 -20.25
CA LYS A 64 4.91 0.30 -20.02
C LYS A 64 4.90 -0.10 -18.54
N ASN A 65 5.22 0.83 -17.63
CA ASN A 65 5.49 0.56 -16.22
C ASN A 65 4.46 1.27 -15.33
N VAL A 66 3.18 1.07 -15.66
CA VAL A 66 2.04 1.59 -14.89
C VAL A 66 1.48 0.48 -14.02
N PHE A 67 1.45 0.71 -12.72
CA PHE A 67 1.02 -0.26 -11.71
C PHE A 67 -0.35 0.12 -11.14
N ASN A 68 -1.13 -0.86 -10.72
CA ASN A 68 -2.25 -0.61 -9.81
C ASN A 68 -1.69 -0.46 -8.39
N MET A 69 -2.16 0.54 -7.65
CA MET A 69 -1.91 0.68 -6.21
C MET A 69 -3.27 0.59 -5.49
N VAL A 70 -3.32 -0.21 -4.42
CA VAL A 70 -4.43 -0.25 -3.49
C VAL A 70 -4.17 0.79 -2.40
N VAL A 71 -5.01 1.83 -2.29
CA VAL A 71 -4.86 2.86 -1.26
C VAL A 71 -5.52 2.40 0.03
N GLU A 72 -4.76 2.36 1.12
CA GLU A 72 -5.22 1.94 2.44
C GLU A 72 -5.46 3.14 3.35
N VAL A 73 -4.52 4.09 3.37
CA VAL A 73 -4.54 5.25 4.26
C VAL A 73 -4.47 6.55 3.44
N PRO A 74 -5.57 7.33 3.37
CA PRO A 74 -5.58 8.67 2.78
C PRO A 74 -4.59 9.62 3.46
N ARG A 75 -3.98 10.51 2.67
CA ARG A 75 -3.07 11.54 3.20
C ARG A 75 -3.73 12.39 4.30
N TRP A 76 -2.91 12.72 5.30
CA TRP A 76 -3.27 13.46 6.52
C TRP A 76 -4.27 12.78 7.45
N THR A 77 -4.48 11.47 7.29
CA THR A 77 -5.21 10.65 8.26
C THR A 77 -4.28 9.84 9.15
N ASN A 78 -4.78 9.40 10.30
CA ASN A 78 -3.98 8.75 11.36
C ASN A 78 -4.25 7.25 11.52
N ALA A 79 -5.40 6.72 11.08
CA ALA A 79 -5.72 5.31 11.30
C ALA A 79 -4.80 4.42 10.47
N LYS A 80 -4.06 3.48 11.10
CA LYS A 80 -3.30 2.47 10.37
C LYS A 80 -4.28 1.44 9.81
N MET A 81 -4.54 1.56 8.52
CA MET A 81 -5.37 0.65 7.75
C MET A 81 -4.43 -0.21 6.89
N GLU A 82 -4.77 -1.48 6.71
CA GLU A 82 -3.95 -2.47 6.02
C GLU A 82 -4.83 -3.53 5.35
N ILE A 83 -4.39 -4.09 4.22
CA ILE A 83 -4.90 -5.33 3.64
C ILE A 83 -4.75 -6.44 4.68
N ALA A 84 -5.85 -7.09 5.06
CA ALA A 84 -5.82 -8.19 6.02
C ALA A 84 -5.24 -9.45 5.37
N THR A 85 -3.91 -9.57 5.30
CA THR A 85 -3.21 -10.66 4.62
C THR A 85 -3.56 -12.07 5.14
N LYS A 86 -4.14 -12.18 6.34
CA LYS A 86 -4.53 -13.43 7.01
C LYS A 86 -6.04 -13.71 7.03
N GLU A 87 -6.85 -12.93 6.30
CA GLU A 87 -8.31 -13.06 6.27
C GLU A 87 -8.85 -13.32 4.85
N LEU A 88 -9.98 -14.02 4.76
CA LEU A 88 -10.61 -14.40 3.48
C LEU A 88 -10.92 -13.16 2.63
N LEU A 89 -10.47 -13.17 1.37
CA LEU A 89 -10.56 -12.05 0.42
C LEU A 89 -9.82 -10.78 0.87
N ASN A 90 -8.87 -10.91 1.81
CA ASN A 90 -7.91 -9.91 2.28
C ASN A 90 -8.46 -8.46 2.43
N PRO A 91 -9.62 -8.28 3.10
CA PRO A 91 -10.26 -6.97 3.28
C PRO A 91 -9.35 -5.93 3.94
N ILE A 92 -9.49 -4.64 3.58
CA ILE A 92 -8.75 -3.58 4.27
C ILE A 92 -9.39 -3.33 5.64
N LYS A 93 -8.63 -3.53 6.72
CA LYS A 93 -9.05 -3.35 8.12
C LYS A 93 -8.14 -2.36 8.86
N GLN A 94 -8.53 -1.95 10.07
CA GLN A 94 -7.65 -1.18 10.94
C GLN A 94 -6.82 -2.13 11.81
N ASP A 95 -5.51 -1.86 11.93
CA ASP A 95 -4.60 -2.58 12.84
C ASP A 95 -5.09 -2.44 14.31
N ILE A 96 -4.97 -3.51 15.08
CA ILE A 96 -5.36 -3.58 16.50
C ILE A 96 -4.14 -3.87 17.37
N LYS A 97 -3.64 -2.83 18.03
CA LYS A 97 -2.49 -2.90 18.95
C LYS A 97 -2.98 -2.95 20.40
N LYS A 98 -2.66 -4.03 21.11
CA LYS A 98 -3.05 -4.25 22.54
C LYS A 98 -4.57 -4.11 22.78
N GLY A 99 -5.39 -4.64 21.87
CA GLY A 99 -6.86 -4.60 21.96
C GLY A 99 -7.49 -3.24 21.66
N LYS A 100 -6.72 -2.27 21.15
CA LYS A 100 -7.22 -0.96 20.71
C LYS A 100 -6.90 -0.73 19.23
N LEU A 101 -7.77 0.01 18.55
CA LEU A 101 -7.54 0.50 17.20
C LEU A 101 -6.24 1.33 17.15
N ARG A 102 -5.34 1.02 16.22
CA ARG A 102 -4.04 1.70 16.09
C ARG A 102 -4.17 2.97 15.25
N TYR A 103 -3.60 4.05 15.77
CA TYR A 103 -3.43 5.32 15.07
C TYR A 103 -1.95 5.68 15.09
N VAL A 104 -1.42 6.17 13.98
CA VAL A 104 -0.06 6.72 13.88
C VAL A 104 -0.07 8.15 14.44
N SER A 105 0.96 8.49 15.20
CA SER A 105 1.10 9.78 15.88
C SER A 105 1.32 10.93 14.90
N ASN A 106 0.95 12.16 15.29
CA ASN A 106 1.40 13.37 14.59
C ASN A 106 2.76 13.76 15.18
N ILE A 107 3.82 13.65 14.39
CA ILE A 107 5.17 14.07 14.79
C ILE A 107 5.44 15.39 14.09
N PHE A 108 5.61 16.48 14.84
CA PHE A 108 5.75 17.82 14.27
C PHE A 108 6.91 17.86 13.26
N PRO A 109 6.71 18.34 12.01
CA PRO A 109 5.55 19.09 11.49
C PRO A 109 4.47 18.25 10.76
N HIS A 110 4.53 16.92 10.79
CA HIS A 110 3.70 16.00 10.01
C HIS A 110 2.36 15.60 10.68
N LYS A 111 1.23 15.93 10.04
CA LYS A 111 -0.10 15.43 10.43
C LYS A 111 -0.35 14.06 9.78
N GLY A 112 -0.43 13.00 10.61
CA GLY A 112 -0.69 11.63 10.14
C GLY A 112 0.30 11.17 9.04
N TYR A 113 -0.20 10.36 8.10
CA TYR A 113 0.55 9.98 6.90
C TYR A 113 0.69 11.17 5.93
N ILE A 114 1.89 11.40 5.39
CA ILE A 114 2.18 12.55 4.51
C ILE A 114 2.08 12.25 3.00
N TRP A 115 1.64 11.03 2.65
CA TRP A 115 1.28 10.53 1.32
C TRP A 115 -0.13 9.94 1.34
N ASN A 116 -0.69 9.64 0.17
CA ASN A 116 -1.64 8.53 0.13
C ASN A 116 -0.80 7.25 0.25
N TYR A 117 -1.15 6.36 1.18
CA TYR A 117 -0.37 5.18 1.51
C TYR A 117 -1.17 3.91 1.25
N GLY A 118 -0.47 2.84 0.89
CA GLY A 118 -1.03 1.50 0.68
C GLY A 118 -0.01 0.66 -0.09
N ALA A 119 -0.46 -0.37 -0.80
CA ALA A 119 0.45 -1.37 -1.37
C ALA A 119 0.24 -1.61 -2.88
N LEU A 120 1.23 -2.26 -3.52
CA LEU A 120 1.02 -2.89 -4.84
C LEU A 120 0.41 -4.29 -4.65
N PRO A 121 -0.71 -4.60 -5.33
CA PRO A 121 -1.29 -5.94 -5.28
C PRO A 121 -0.36 -6.92 -6.00
N GLN A 122 -0.52 -8.21 -5.70
CA GLN A 122 0.28 -9.29 -6.28
C GLN A 122 1.79 -9.18 -6.02
N THR A 123 2.22 -8.56 -4.92
CA THR A 123 3.62 -8.51 -4.47
C THR A 123 3.73 -9.06 -3.05
N TRP A 124 4.86 -9.65 -2.66
CA TRP A 124 5.04 -10.18 -1.31
C TRP A 124 6.50 -10.14 -0.86
N GLU A 125 6.74 -9.57 0.32
CA GLU A 125 8.03 -9.55 0.99
C GLU A 125 8.23 -10.86 1.77
N ASP A 126 8.64 -11.92 1.06
CA ASP A 126 8.81 -13.27 1.63
C ASP A 126 9.71 -13.26 2.90
N PRO A 127 9.19 -13.63 4.09
CA PRO A 127 9.94 -13.60 5.35
C PRO A 127 11.04 -14.68 5.46
N LYS A 128 11.20 -15.51 4.43
CA LYS A 128 12.30 -16.47 4.29
C LYS A 128 13.37 -16.00 3.31
N HIS A 129 13.11 -14.92 2.56
CA HIS A 129 14.08 -14.30 1.68
C HIS A 129 14.89 -13.25 2.46
N ILE A 130 16.21 -13.46 2.57
CA ILE A 130 17.12 -12.43 3.11
C ILE A 130 17.52 -11.49 1.97
N ASP A 131 17.09 -10.25 2.06
CA ASP A 131 17.41 -9.22 1.07
C ASP A 131 18.91 -8.84 1.12
N ASN A 132 19.46 -8.55 -0.06
CA ASN A 132 20.91 -8.32 -0.21
C ASN A 132 21.36 -6.93 0.22
N ASP A 133 20.49 -5.93 0.31
CA ASP A 133 20.88 -4.55 0.60
C ASP A 133 20.56 -4.12 2.04
N THR A 134 19.51 -4.69 2.63
CA THR A 134 19.14 -4.54 4.06
C THR A 134 19.74 -5.61 4.97
N LYS A 135 20.05 -6.80 4.43
CA LYS A 135 20.45 -8.01 5.19
C LYS A 135 19.38 -8.55 6.15
N CYS A 136 18.13 -8.17 5.96
CA CYS A 136 16.98 -8.60 6.76
C CYS A 136 16.06 -9.53 5.94
N CYS A 137 15.15 -10.24 6.62
CA CYS A 137 14.06 -10.95 5.96
C CYS A 137 12.91 -10.00 5.63
N GLY A 138 12.10 -10.28 4.60
CA GLY A 138 10.87 -9.53 4.32
C GLY A 138 9.87 -9.51 5.50
N ASP A 139 9.05 -8.47 5.58
CA ASP A 139 8.05 -8.26 6.64
C ASP A 139 6.77 -9.11 6.51
N ASN A 140 6.70 -9.98 5.49
CA ASN A 140 5.58 -10.87 5.16
C ASN A 140 4.31 -10.18 4.59
N ASP A 141 4.33 -8.89 4.28
CA ASP A 141 3.20 -8.16 3.69
C ASP A 141 3.46 -7.82 2.19
N PRO A 142 2.52 -7.18 1.46
CA PRO A 142 2.72 -6.71 0.09
C PRO A 142 3.56 -5.42 0.06
N ILE A 143 4.30 -5.17 -1.02
CA ILE A 143 5.25 -4.05 -1.09
C ILE A 143 4.53 -2.69 -0.98
N ASP A 144 5.05 -1.85 -0.08
CA ASP A 144 4.44 -0.59 0.32
C ASP A 144 4.69 0.56 -0.68
N VAL A 145 3.74 1.48 -0.75
CA VAL A 145 3.71 2.59 -1.71
C VAL A 145 3.31 3.91 -1.04
N CYS A 146 4.18 4.90 -1.19
CA CYS A 146 3.97 6.29 -0.85
C CYS A 146 3.62 7.09 -2.12
N GLU A 147 2.34 7.38 -2.33
CA GLU A 147 1.83 8.12 -3.49
C GLU A 147 1.79 9.63 -3.22
N ILE A 148 2.53 10.38 -4.06
CA ILE A 148 2.94 11.76 -3.78
C ILE A 148 2.07 12.83 -4.46
N GLY A 149 1.01 12.44 -5.16
CA GLY A 149 0.12 13.29 -5.94
C GLY A 149 -0.67 14.32 -5.13
N SER A 150 -1.21 15.31 -5.82
CA SER A 150 -1.97 16.42 -5.26
C SER A 150 -3.32 15.97 -4.66
N LYS A 151 -4.01 15.01 -5.29
CA LYS A 151 -5.27 14.45 -4.81
C LYS A 151 -5.09 13.74 -3.46
N VAL A 152 -6.03 13.91 -2.54
CA VAL A 152 -6.19 13.00 -1.39
C VAL A 152 -7.13 11.88 -1.85
N CYS A 153 -6.64 10.65 -1.91
CA CYS A 153 -7.42 9.50 -2.32
C CYS A 153 -8.35 9.02 -1.22
N THR A 154 -9.34 8.19 -1.56
CA THR A 154 -10.17 7.49 -0.56
C THR A 154 -9.51 6.13 -0.21
N ARG A 155 -9.89 5.57 0.94
CA ARG A 155 -9.45 4.22 1.33
C ARG A 155 -10.21 3.19 0.51
N GLY A 156 -9.50 2.18 0.03
CA GLY A 156 -10.00 1.20 -0.92
C GLY A 156 -9.89 1.67 -2.37
N ASP A 157 -9.32 2.85 -2.65
CA ASP A 157 -9.08 3.25 -4.05
C ASP A 157 -8.15 2.26 -4.72
N VAL A 158 -8.39 2.01 -6.01
CA VAL A 158 -7.38 1.39 -6.90
C VAL A 158 -7.05 2.44 -7.93
N ILE A 159 -5.82 2.93 -7.87
CA ILE A 159 -5.32 4.01 -8.73
C ILE A 159 -4.17 3.50 -9.58
N GLN A 160 -4.00 4.10 -10.75
CA GLN A 160 -2.89 3.79 -11.64
C GLN A 160 -1.72 4.70 -11.32
N VAL A 161 -0.56 4.13 -11.01
CA VAL A 161 0.62 4.88 -10.56
C VAL A 161 1.85 4.61 -11.42
N LYS A 162 2.68 5.63 -11.54
CA LYS A 162 4.03 5.55 -12.09
C LYS A 162 5.04 5.51 -10.94
N VAL A 163 5.87 4.47 -10.92
CA VAL A 163 6.98 4.33 -9.95
C VAL A 163 8.07 5.34 -10.29
N LEU A 164 8.62 5.99 -9.27
CA LEU A 164 9.68 7.01 -9.38
C LEU A 164 10.97 6.56 -8.70
N GLY A 165 10.88 5.76 -7.65
CA GLY A 165 12.02 5.24 -6.90
C GLY A 165 11.56 4.43 -5.69
N ILE A 166 12.49 4.11 -4.80
CA ILE A 166 12.22 3.27 -3.62
C ILE A 166 13.18 3.58 -2.47
N LEU A 167 12.75 3.35 -1.23
CA LEU A 167 13.54 3.48 -0.01
C LEU A 167 13.57 2.15 0.74
N ALA A 168 14.76 1.74 1.18
CA ALA A 168 14.97 0.55 1.99
C ALA A 168 14.77 0.89 3.47
N LEU A 169 13.57 0.70 4.03
CA LEU A 169 13.37 0.76 5.48
C LEU A 169 13.82 -0.58 6.09
N VAL A 170 14.34 -0.51 7.32
CA VAL A 170 14.49 -1.68 8.19
C VAL A 170 13.60 -1.43 9.40
N ASP A 171 12.39 -2.01 9.37
CA ASP A 171 11.36 -1.81 10.38
C ASP A 171 11.47 -2.93 11.42
N GLU A 172 11.93 -2.61 12.63
CA GLU A 172 12.12 -3.57 13.75
C GLU A 172 13.00 -4.83 13.48
N GLY A 173 13.74 -4.86 12.36
CA GLY A 173 14.63 -5.95 11.97
C GLY A 173 14.19 -6.70 10.71
N GLU A 174 13.09 -6.27 10.10
CA GLU A 174 12.55 -6.79 8.84
C GLU A 174 12.83 -5.80 7.70
N THR A 175 12.99 -6.32 6.49
CA THR A 175 13.04 -5.56 5.24
C THR A 175 11.64 -5.06 4.94
N ASP A 176 11.55 -3.76 4.69
CA ASP A 176 10.28 -3.09 4.44
C ASP A 176 10.53 -2.05 3.32
N TRP A 177 10.17 -2.36 2.08
CA TRP A 177 10.45 -1.50 0.94
C TRP A 177 9.34 -0.47 0.70
N LYS A 178 9.69 0.82 0.81
CA LYS A 178 8.76 1.93 0.54
C LYS A 178 8.96 2.47 -0.88
N VAL A 179 8.10 2.05 -1.81
CA VAL A 179 8.04 2.56 -3.19
C VAL A 179 7.55 4.01 -3.20
N ILE A 180 8.23 4.88 -3.94
CA ILE A 180 7.77 6.24 -4.20
C ILE A 180 7.12 6.28 -5.58
N ALA A 181 5.85 6.67 -5.63
CA ALA A 181 5.06 6.69 -6.85
C ALA A 181 4.19 7.95 -6.97
N ILE A 182 3.66 8.20 -8.16
CA ILE A 182 2.68 9.25 -8.41
C ILE A 182 1.52 8.71 -9.26
N ASN A 183 0.29 9.10 -8.94
CA ASN A 183 -0.88 8.82 -9.75
C ASN A 183 -0.71 9.39 -11.17
N ILE A 184 -0.98 8.59 -12.21
CA ILE A 184 -0.83 9.04 -13.60
C ILE A 184 -1.84 10.12 -14.01
N ASP A 185 -2.97 10.21 -13.29
CA ASP A 185 -4.00 11.24 -13.46
C ASP A 185 -3.67 12.55 -12.70
N ASP A 186 -2.53 12.62 -12.00
CA ASP A 186 -2.11 13.87 -11.35
C ASP A 186 -1.71 14.92 -12.41
N PRO A 187 -2.16 16.19 -12.30
CA PRO A 187 -1.84 17.23 -13.28
C PRO A 187 -0.34 17.48 -13.50
N ASP A 188 0.52 17.12 -12.54
CA ASP A 188 1.97 17.26 -12.64
C ASP A 188 2.69 15.93 -12.96
N ALA A 189 1.97 14.81 -13.17
CA ALA A 189 2.55 13.47 -13.34
C ALA A 189 3.60 13.38 -14.47
N GLU A 190 3.45 14.16 -15.55
CA GLU A 190 4.44 14.21 -16.64
C GLU A 190 5.82 14.73 -16.21
N LYS A 191 5.88 15.55 -15.14
CA LYS A 191 7.11 16.17 -14.62
C LYS A 191 7.97 15.23 -13.78
N PHE A 192 7.43 14.11 -13.32
CA PHE A 192 8.11 13.14 -12.46
C PHE A 192 8.35 11.85 -13.21
N ASN A 193 9.59 11.51 -13.54
CA ASN A 193 9.90 10.26 -14.25
C ASN A 193 10.97 9.42 -13.55
N ASP A 194 11.76 10.02 -12.66
CA ASP A 194 12.66 9.34 -11.72
C ASP A 194 12.66 10.08 -10.36
N ILE A 195 13.34 9.53 -9.35
CA ILE A 195 13.40 10.05 -7.99
C ILE A 195 14.05 11.44 -7.90
N GLU A 196 14.95 11.77 -8.83
CA GLU A 196 15.58 13.10 -8.90
C GLU A 196 14.59 14.20 -9.30
N ASP A 197 13.54 13.88 -10.07
CA ASP A 197 12.47 14.84 -10.35
C ASP A 197 11.66 15.16 -9.08
N VAL A 198 11.54 14.21 -8.15
CA VAL A 198 10.90 14.45 -6.85
C VAL A 198 11.69 15.49 -6.05
N LYS A 199 13.02 15.36 -5.96
CA LYS A 199 13.88 16.35 -5.29
C LYS A 199 13.77 17.74 -5.92
N LYS A 200 13.75 17.78 -7.25
CA LYS A 200 13.70 19.01 -8.06
C LYS A 200 12.36 19.74 -7.96
N HIS A 201 11.24 19.01 -7.97
CA HIS A 201 9.90 19.59 -8.03
C HIS A 201 9.17 19.62 -6.67
N LYS A 202 9.62 18.85 -5.69
CA LYS A 202 9.15 18.82 -4.29
C LYS A 202 10.36 18.85 -3.32
N PRO A 203 11.13 19.95 -3.26
CA PRO A 203 12.31 20.05 -2.40
C PRO A 203 11.95 19.86 -0.91
N GLY A 204 12.74 19.08 -0.18
CA GLY A 204 12.49 18.73 1.23
C GLY A 204 11.50 17.56 1.43
N TYR A 205 10.85 17.07 0.37
CA TYR A 205 9.80 16.05 0.50
C TYR A 205 10.36 14.65 0.73
N LEU A 206 11.51 14.31 0.12
CA LEU A 206 12.17 13.03 0.34
C LEU A 206 12.86 12.97 1.71
N GLU A 207 13.38 14.11 2.17
CA GLU A 207 13.93 14.29 3.50
C GLU A 207 12.83 14.07 4.56
N ALA A 208 11.69 14.73 4.40
CA ALA A 208 10.50 14.51 5.22
C ALA A 208 10.01 13.05 5.20
N THR A 209 10.13 12.33 4.07
CA THR A 209 9.83 10.90 4.00
C THR A 209 10.74 10.06 4.88
N VAL A 210 12.04 10.29 4.82
CA VAL A 210 13.01 9.59 5.65
C VAL A 210 12.78 9.92 7.13
N ASP A 211 12.54 11.18 7.47
CA ASP A 211 12.34 11.61 8.86
C ASP A 211 11.04 11.04 9.46
N TRP A 212 9.95 10.98 8.69
CA TRP A 212 8.71 10.34 9.10
C TRP A 212 8.92 8.83 9.35
N LEU A 213 9.49 8.11 8.37
CA LEU A 213 9.70 6.65 8.47
C LEU A 213 10.73 6.26 9.54
N ARG A 214 11.70 7.14 9.83
CA ARG A 214 12.64 6.97 10.94
C ARG A 214 11.93 7.03 12.29
N THR A 215 10.99 7.97 12.45
CA THR A 215 10.50 8.40 13.77
C THR A 215 9.06 7.99 14.11
N TYR A 216 8.25 7.51 13.17
CA TYR A 216 6.80 7.31 13.38
C TYR A 216 6.41 6.40 14.57
N LYS A 217 7.33 5.52 15.02
CA LYS A 217 7.15 4.63 16.19
C LYS A 217 7.83 5.13 17.48
N VAL A 218 8.59 6.22 17.46
CA VAL A 218 9.23 6.78 18.66
C VAL A 218 8.19 7.17 19.73
N PRO A 219 7.03 7.79 19.40
CA PRO A 219 5.94 8.00 20.36
C PRO A 219 5.36 6.72 21.00
N ASP A 220 5.46 5.57 20.31
CA ASP A 220 5.05 4.25 20.83
C ASP A 220 6.12 3.62 21.77
N GLY A 221 7.23 4.32 22.03
CA GLY A 221 8.35 3.83 22.83
C GLY A 221 9.27 2.85 22.09
N LYS A 222 9.25 2.85 20.74
CA LYS A 222 10.20 2.10 19.91
C LYS A 222 11.44 2.95 19.59
N PRO A 223 12.59 2.32 19.26
CA PRO A 223 13.74 3.04 18.72
C PRO A 223 13.41 3.64 17.35
N GLU A 224 14.28 4.52 16.87
CA GLU A 224 14.27 4.97 15.48
C GLU A 224 14.59 3.82 14.52
N ASN A 225 13.81 3.72 13.44
CA ASN A 225 14.05 2.75 12.38
C ASN A 225 15.36 3.05 11.63
N GLN A 226 15.94 2.00 11.05
CA GLN A 226 17.16 2.08 10.26
C GLN A 226 16.84 1.98 8.77
N PHE A 227 17.84 2.21 7.91
CA PHE A 227 17.65 2.18 6.46
C PHE A 227 18.82 1.50 5.75
N GLY A 228 18.51 0.73 4.71
CA GLY A 228 19.48 0.34 3.70
C GLY A 228 20.06 1.57 2.97
N PHE A 229 21.21 1.40 2.33
CA PHE A 229 21.92 2.47 1.57
C PHE A 229 22.17 3.79 2.33
N ASN A 230 22.20 3.76 3.67
CA ASN A 230 22.24 4.94 4.54
C ASN A 230 21.08 5.93 4.29
N GLY A 231 19.85 5.41 4.08
CA GLY A 231 18.65 6.24 3.88
C GLY A 231 18.56 6.93 2.52
N LYS A 232 19.39 6.52 1.55
CA LYS A 232 19.33 7.03 0.19
C LYS A 232 18.26 6.30 -0.61
N PHE A 233 17.35 7.07 -1.21
CA PHE A 233 16.44 6.55 -2.22
C PHE A 233 17.22 6.02 -3.44
N LYS A 234 16.66 4.98 -4.04
CA LYS A 234 17.10 4.39 -5.31
C LYS A 234 16.14 4.84 -6.40
N GLY A 235 16.64 5.04 -7.62
CA GLY A 235 15.84 5.49 -8.76
C GLY A 235 14.88 4.42 -9.31
N GLN A 236 14.09 4.81 -10.31
CA GLN A 236 13.01 3.99 -10.88
C GLN A 236 13.48 2.58 -11.28
N GLU A 237 14.61 2.44 -11.99
CA GLU A 237 15.11 1.14 -12.48
C GLU A 237 15.30 0.11 -11.36
N PHE A 238 15.91 0.52 -10.24
CA PHE A 238 16.11 -0.35 -9.08
C PHE A 238 14.78 -0.69 -8.41
N ALA A 239 13.85 0.27 -8.30
CA ALA A 239 12.53 0.03 -7.74
C ALA A 239 11.74 -1.02 -8.54
N LEU A 240 11.84 -1.00 -9.87
CA LEU A 240 11.18 -1.96 -10.75
C LEU A 240 11.71 -3.40 -10.54
N GLU A 241 13.02 -3.58 -10.33
CA GLU A 241 13.58 -4.91 -10.03
C GLU A 241 13.17 -5.43 -8.64
N VAL A 242 13.03 -4.57 -7.62
CA VAL A 242 12.48 -4.97 -6.31
C VAL A 242 11.00 -5.37 -6.41
N ILE A 243 10.18 -4.58 -7.12
CA ILE A 243 8.75 -4.88 -7.36
C ILE A 243 8.60 -6.21 -8.12
N LYS A 244 9.44 -6.45 -9.13
CA LYS A 244 9.49 -7.71 -9.87
C LYS A 244 9.90 -8.89 -8.98
N SER A 245 10.87 -8.72 -8.08
CA SER A 245 11.28 -9.77 -7.14
C SER A 245 10.14 -10.15 -6.17
N THR A 246 9.47 -9.16 -5.58
CA THR A 246 8.32 -9.38 -4.68
C THR A 246 7.10 -9.92 -5.43
N HIS A 247 6.91 -9.59 -6.72
CA HIS A 247 5.89 -10.21 -7.57
C HIS A 247 6.19 -11.70 -7.84
N GLU A 248 7.45 -12.08 -8.09
CA GLU A 248 7.84 -13.49 -8.24
C GLU A 248 7.72 -14.27 -6.91
N HIS A 249 8.01 -13.64 -5.76
CA HIS A 249 7.72 -14.21 -4.44
C HIS A 249 6.21 -14.49 -4.27
N TRP A 250 5.36 -13.51 -4.59
CA TRP A 250 3.89 -13.69 -4.58
C TRP A 250 3.43 -14.80 -5.53
N LYS A 251 3.96 -14.88 -6.76
CA LYS A 251 3.64 -15.97 -7.70
C LYS A 251 3.98 -17.33 -7.10
N ASN A 252 5.15 -17.46 -6.48
CA ASN A 252 5.59 -18.71 -5.87
C ASN A 252 4.71 -19.09 -4.67
N MET A 253 4.34 -18.13 -3.84
CA MET A 253 3.44 -18.31 -2.70
C MET A 253 2.04 -18.75 -3.14
N LEU A 254 1.45 -18.04 -4.11
CA LEU A 254 0.12 -18.33 -4.62
C LEU A 254 0.04 -19.68 -5.35
N HIS A 255 1.13 -20.13 -5.97
CA HIS A 255 1.22 -21.43 -6.66
C HIS A 255 1.73 -22.58 -5.78
N LYS A 256 1.82 -22.40 -4.45
CA LYS A 256 2.32 -23.42 -3.49
C LYS A 256 3.76 -23.89 -3.78
N LYS A 257 4.58 -23.05 -4.41
CA LYS A 257 6.02 -23.26 -4.66
C LYS A 257 6.88 -22.77 -3.49
N SER A 258 6.39 -21.80 -2.72
CA SER A 258 6.91 -21.40 -1.41
C SER A 258 5.85 -21.60 -0.33
N ASP A 259 6.27 -21.58 0.93
CA ASP A 259 5.39 -21.71 2.09
C ASP A 259 4.77 -20.34 2.42
N LYS A 260 3.46 -20.23 2.21
CA LYS A 260 2.65 -19.03 2.48
C LYS A 260 2.50 -18.67 3.96
N GLY A 261 2.90 -19.55 4.89
CA GLY A 261 2.63 -19.38 6.32
C GLY A 261 1.15 -19.10 6.62
N GLU A 262 0.90 -18.00 7.33
CA GLU A 262 -0.44 -17.55 7.74
C GLU A 262 -1.22 -16.77 6.67
N ILE A 263 -0.62 -16.47 5.51
CA ILE A 263 -1.30 -15.72 4.44
C ILE A 263 -2.54 -16.48 3.95
N GLU A 264 -3.68 -15.80 3.86
CA GLU A 264 -4.89 -16.35 3.24
C GLU A 264 -4.87 -16.03 1.74
N CYS A 265 -4.78 -17.06 0.90
CA CYS A 265 -4.55 -16.95 -0.54
C CYS A 265 -5.83 -17.01 -1.39
N LYS A 266 -7.01 -17.14 -0.77
CA LYS A 266 -8.29 -17.22 -1.50
C LYS A 266 -8.51 -16.01 -2.41
N ASN A 267 -8.79 -16.31 -3.67
CA ASN A 267 -8.93 -15.37 -4.78
C ASN A 267 -10.03 -15.85 -5.74
N VAL A 268 -10.41 -15.05 -6.73
CA VAL A 268 -11.59 -15.30 -7.59
C VAL A 268 -11.27 -15.24 -9.09
N THR A 269 -10.21 -14.53 -9.47
CA THR A 269 -9.88 -14.20 -10.87
C THR A 269 -8.56 -14.81 -11.35
N VAL A 270 -7.70 -15.30 -10.45
CA VAL A 270 -6.43 -15.94 -10.79
C VAL A 270 -6.67 -17.42 -11.09
N ASN A 271 -7.15 -17.73 -12.29
CA ASN A 271 -7.65 -19.05 -12.70
C ASN A 271 -6.65 -20.22 -12.49
N GLU A 272 -5.36 -19.95 -12.60
CA GLU A 272 -4.26 -20.89 -12.39
C GLU A 272 -3.94 -21.13 -10.89
N SER A 273 -4.50 -20.32 -9.99
CA SER A 273 -4.29 -20.44 -8.56
C SER A 273 -4.99 -21.68 -7.98
N PRO A 274 -4.28 -22.55 -7.23
CA PRO A 274 -4.87 -23.65 -6.48
C PRO A 274 -5.65 -23.20 -5.22
N PHE A 275 -5.95 -21.89 -5.11
CA PHE A 275 -6.78 -21.24 -4.10
C PHE A 275 -7.93 -20.41 -4.71
N CYS A 276 -8.08 -20.42 -6.05
CA CYS A 276 -9.18 -19.75 -6.73
C CYS A 276 -10.52 -20.38 -6.35
N CYS A 277 -11.53 -19.56 -6.04
CA CYS A 277 -12.88 -19.97 -5.67
C CYS A 277 -13.95 -19.32 -6.56
N PRO A 278 -15.12 -19.98 -6.74
CA PRO A 278 -16.26 -19.40 -7.45
C PRO A 278 -16.77 -18.06 -6.86
N GLU A 279 -17.39 -17.26 -7.72
CA GLU A 279 -17.95 -15.93 -7.37
C GLU A 279 -19.05 -16.00 -6.29
N ASP A 280 -19.85 -17.06 -6.28
CA ASP A 280 -20.91 -17.30 -5.28
C ASP A 280 -20.34 -17.72 -3.91
N GLU A 281 -19.18 -18.38 -3.89
CA GLU A 281 -18.44 -18.64 -2.64
C GLU A 281 -17.88 -17.32 -2.06
N ALA A 282 -17.28 -16.48 -2.90
CA ALA A 282 -16.81 -15.15 -2.50
C ALA A 282 -17.96 -14.25 -2.00
N ALA A 283 -19.12 -14.28 -2.67
CA ALA A 283 -20.32 -13.59 -2.22
C ALA A 283 -20.83 -14.14 -0.88
N SER A 284 -20.81 -15.45 -0.68
CA SER A 284 -21.21 -16.08 0.60
C SER A 284 -20.29 -15.66 1.75
N ILE A 285 -18.98 -15.54 1.52
CA ILE A 285 -18.02 -15.02 2.50
C ILE A 285 -18.41 -13.59 2.92
N VAL A 286 -18.61 -12.68 1.95
CA VAL A 286 -18.95 -11.28 2.24
C VAL A 286 -20.32 -11.15 2.91
N GLN A 287 -21.33 -11.94 2.50
CA GLN A 287 -22.66 -11.93 3.10
C GLN A 287 -22.68 -12.50 4.53
N SER A 288 -21.72 -13.37 4.88
CA SER A 288 -21.57 -13.89 6.25
C SER A 288 -20.88 -12.90 7.21
N ALA A 289 -20.27 -11.83 6.69
CA ALA A 289 -19.58 -10.83 7.50
C ALA A 289 -20.57 -10.00 8.34
N PRO A 290 -20.15 -9.49 9.53
CA PRO A 290 -21.00 -8.61 10.33
C PRO A 290 -21.44 -7.36 9.56
N SER A 291 -22.72 -7.01 9.66
CA SER A 291 -23.26 -5.83 8.98
C SER A 291 -22.52 -4.54 9.37
N PRO A 292 -22.34 -3.57 8.45
CA PRO A 292 -21.60 -2.34 8.74
C PRO A 292 -22.10 -1.59 9.99
N GLY A 293 -21.25 -1.55 11.02
CA GLY A 293 -21.50 -0.80 12.24
C GLY A 293 -21.41 0.72 12.05
N SER A 294 -21.92 1.48 13.02
CA SER A 294 -21.69 2.93 13.05
C SER A 294 -20.21 3.25 13.30
N PRO A 295 -19.67 4.38 12.78
CA PRO A 295 -18.30 4.80 13.06
C PRO A 295 -18.00 4.89 14.56
N ASN A 296 -16.84 4.40 14.97
CA ASN A 296 -16.36 4.61 16.33
C ASN A 296 -15.97 6.09 16.53
N LYS A 297 -16.17 6.61 17.75
CA LYS A 297 -15.65 7.93 18.11
C LYS A 297 -14.13 7.84 18.20
N VAL A 298 -13.43 8.60 17.36
CA VAL A 298 -11.98 8.82 17.49
C VAL A 298 -11.75 9.61 18.78
N THR A 299 -10.77 9.19 19.58
CA THR A 299 -10.39 9.84 20.83
C THR A 299 -9.48 11.04 20.56
N ALA A 300 -9.56 12.07 21.40
CA ALA A 300 -8.85 13.35 21.19
C ALA A 300 -7.32 13.26 21.30
N ASP A 301 -6.80 12.15 21.82
CA ASP A 301 -5.37 11.82 21.84
C ASP A 301 -4.78 11.65 20.43
N VAL A 302 -5.58 11.26 19.43
CA VAL A 302 -5.15 11.13 18.03
C VAL A 302 -4.76 12.46 17.38
N ASP A 303 -5.18 13.60 17.94
CA ASP A 303 -4.77 14.94 17.52
C ASP A 303 -3.60 15.52 18.32
N THR A 304 -2.99 14.73 19.22
CA THR A 304 -1.77 15.11 19.94
C THR A 304 -0.60 15.32 18.98
N TRP A 305 0.19 16.36 19.22
CA TRP A 305 1.46 16.61 18.54
C TRP A 305 2.63 16.16 19.40
N HIS A 306 3.49 15.32 18.83
CA HIS A 306 4.74 14.89 19.42
C HIS A 306 5.87 15.74 18.85
N PHE A 307 6.65 16.35 19.74
CA PHE A 307 7.85 17.10 19.41
C PHE A 307 9.03 16.23 19.83
N LEU A 308 9.76 15.69 18.85
CA LEU A 308 10.99 14.95 19.09
C LEU A 308 12.14 15.95 19.08
N ASN A 309 13.08 15.81 20.03
CA ASN A 309 14.26 16.66 20.07
C ASN A 309 15.21 16.23 18.94
N GLN A 310 15.26 17.02 17.87
CA GLN A 310 16.21 16.93 16.77
C GLN A 310 17.11 18.17 16.76
#